data_AF-A0A101CVE1-F1
#
_entry.id   AF-A0A101CVE1-F1
#
_cell.length_a   1.000
_cell.length_b   1.000
_cell.length_c   1.000
_cell.angle_alpha   90.00
_cell.angle_beta   90.00
_cell.angle_gamma   90.00
#
_symmetry.space_group_name_H-M   'P 1'
#
loop_
_entity.id
_entity.type
_entity.pdbx_description
1 polymer ?
#
loop_
_entity_poly.entity_id
_entity_poly.type
_entity_poly.pdbx_seq_one_letter_code
_entity_poly.pdbx_strand_id
1 'polypeptide(L)'
;MFEFLRSYIIYLALLSGIIGLISFHKLPGKKAKSLVILIWFSVLTEFVGYYFTYWTGLLNYYVYNCYMLISFSAYILLLRSLLLKQNNKISALLFLILYVFSFFLNIIYFKEDINKSFIYSFAVGVLVVMILSCLYLVEIFNSDKILNFKKSVFFWYILGILLFHVPFLPFMLAIKWFLIKQDDSIFSLVLFLLNFLTHSCFIIGFIWSEKKYNY
;
A
#
# COMPACT_ATOMS: atom_id res chain seq x y z
N MET A 1 10.38 -8.52 -23.25
CA MET A 1 11.75 -8.57 -22.68
C MET A 1 11.77 -8.43 -21.16
N PHE A 2 10.87 -7.67 -20.52
CA PHE A 2 10.93 -7.40 -19.07
C PHE A 2 9.85 -8.11 -18.23
N GLU A 3 9.06 -8.99 -18.83
CA GLU A 3 7.97 -9.73 -18.15
C GLU A 3 8.44 -10.53 -16.93
N PHE A 4 9.67 -11.04 -16.96
CA PHE A 4 10.26 -11.77 -15.85
C PHE A 4 10.41 -10.92 -14.57
N LEU A 5 10.49 -9.59 -14.67
CA LEU A 5 10.68 -8.72 -13.50
C LEU A 5 9.55 -8.86 -12.48
N ARG A 6 8.34 -9.20 -12.94
CA ARG A 6 7.18 -9.40 -12.06
C ARG A 6 7.39 -10.52 -11.06
N SER A 7 8.07 -11.61 -11.44
CA SER A 7 8.34 -12.72 -10.51
C SER A 7 9.33 -12.34 -9.41
N TYR A 8 10.10 -11.26 -9.58
CA TYR A 8 11.08 -10.82 -8.58
C TYR A 8 10.47 -9.96 -7.46
N ILE A 9 9.23 -9.48 -7.63
CA ILE A 9 8.56 -8.63 -6.63
C ILE A 9 8.41 -9.36 -5.30
N ILE A 10 8.10 -10.66 -5.31
CA ILE A 10 7.98 -11.46 -4.09
C ILE A 10 9.28 -11.48 -3.28
N TYR A 11 10.45 -11.49 -3.94
CA TYR A 11 11.74 -11.49 -3.26
C TYR A 11 12.03 -10.13 -2.59
N LEU A 12 11.63 -9.01 -3.21
CA LEU A 12 11.71 -7.69 -2.58
C LEU A 12 10.84 -7.61 -1.33
N ALA A 13 9.62 -8.13 -1.41
CA ALA A 13 8.69 -8.18 -0.29
C ALA A 13 9.24 -9.07 0.84
N LEU A 14 9.71 -10.27 0.52
CA LEU A 14 10.36 -11.19 1.46
C LEU A 14 11.58 -10.55 2.15
N LEU A 15 12.46 -9.91 1.39
CA LEU A 15 13.63 -9.23 1.94
C LEU A 15 13.23 -8.18 2.98
N SER A 16 12.28 -7.31 2.63
CA SER A 16 11.79 -6.28 3.56
C SER A 16 11.05 -6.87 4.77
N GLY A 17 10.32 -7.97 4.57
CA GLY A 17 9.59 -8.67 5.63
C GLY A 17 10.52 -9.36 6.63
N ILE A 18 11.60 -9.99 6.15
CA ILE A 18 12.65 -10.60 6.98
C ILE A 18 13.37 -9.52 7.78
N ILE A 19 13.78 -8.42 7.15
CA ILE A 19 14.42 -7.29 7.85
C ILE A 19 13.47 -6.68 8.91
N GLY A 20 12.17 -6.61 8.60
CA GLY A 20 11.13 -6.22 9.54
C GLY A 20 11.00 -7.14 10.75
N LEU A 21 11.08 -8.47 10.54
CA LEU A 21 11.09 -9.45 11.63
C LEU A 21 12.36 -9.36 12.49
N ILE A 22 13.53 -9.19 11.88
CA ILE A 22 14.80 -9.01 12.63
C ILE A 22 14.72 -7.73 13.47
N SER A 23 14.19 -6.65 12.89
CA SER A 23 14.02 -5.36 13.56
C SER A 23 12.80 -5.29 14.50
N PHE A 24 12.08 -6.40 14.72
CA PHE A 24 10.84 -6.42 15.50
C PHE A 24 11.02 -5.94 16.95
N HIS A 25 12.20 -6.15 17.53
CA HIS A 25 12.58 -5.65 18.85
C HIS A 25 12.61 -4.10 18.95
N LYS A 26 12.81 -3.40 17.83
CA LYS A 26 12.80 -1.93 17.72
C LYS A 26 11.39 -1.36 17.53
N LEU A 27 10.39 -2.20 17.28
CA LEU A 27 9.01 -1.81 16.98
C LEU A 27 8.14 -1.87 18.24
N PRO A 28 7.90 -0.75 18.94
CA PRO A 28 7.06 -0.73 20.12
C PRO A 28 5.57 -0.80 19.75
N GLY A 29 4.80 -1.50 20.60
CA GLY A 29 3.34 -1.51 20.53
C GLY A 29 2.76 -2.25 19.31
N LYS A 30 1.42 -2.24 19.22
CA LYS A 30 0.67 -2.97 18.18
C LYS A 30 0.76 -2.26 16.80
N LYS A 31 0.86 -0.93 16.78
CA LYS A 31 0.88 -0.11 15.55
C LYS A 31 2.15 -0.32 14.72
N ALA A 32 3.33 -0.33 15.35
CA ALA A 32 4.58 -0.53 14.62
C ALA A 32 4.70 -1.98 14.12
N LYS A 33 4.22 -2.94 14.91
CA LYS A 33 4.19 -4.36 14.54
C LYS A 33 3.21 -4.66 13.40
N SER A 34 2.13 -3.91 13.26
CA SER A 34 1.20 -4.09 12.13
C SER A 34 1.85 -3.78 10.77
N LEU A 35 2.92 -2.98 10.73
CA LEU A 35 3.67 -2.72 9.49
C LEU A 35 4.30 -4.01 8.93
N VAL A 36 4.93 -4.80 9.81
CA VAL A 36 5.54 -6.08 9.43
C VAL A 36 4.47 -7.07 8.99
N ILE A 37 3.32 -7.09 9.69
CA ILE A 37 2.18 -7.93 9.32
C ILE A 37 1.66 -7.57 7.93
N LEU A 38 1.54 -6.28 7.59
CA LEU A 38 1.09 -5.85 6.27
C LEU A 38 2.06 -6.21 5.15
N ILE A 39 3.38 -6.17 5.40
CA ILE A 39 4.39 -6.63 4.43
C ILE A 39 4.27 -8.15 4.23
N TRP A 40 4.10 -8.94 5.30
CA TRP A 40 3.90 -10.38 5.14
C TRP A 40 2.57 -10.72 4.48
N PHE A 41 1.53 -9.92 4.71
CA PHE A 41 0.28 -10.02 3.98
C PHE A 41 0.45 -9.78 2.47
N SER A 42 1.32 -8.84 2.06
CA SER A 42 1.63 -8.65 0.64
C SER A 42 2.42 -9.84 0.05
N VAL A 43 3.38 -10.40 0.78
CA VAL A 43 4.10 -11.63 0.38
C VAL A 43 3.12 -12.77 0.13
N LEU A 44 2.20 -13.02 1.08
CA LEU A 44 1.18 -14.06 0.94
C LEU A 44 0.26 -13.80 -0.26
N THR A 45 -0.12 -12.54 -0.47
CA THR A 45 -0.97 -12.16 -1.60
C THR A 45 -0.27 -12.40 -2.94
N GLU A 46 1.01 -12.06 -3.07
CA GLU A 46 1.76 -12.31 -4.31
C GLU A 46 1.90 -13.81 -4.58
N PHE A 47 2.18 -14.60 -3.54
CA PHE A 47 2.23 -16.05 -3.66
C PHE A 47 0.87 -16.63 -4.11
N VAL A 48 -0.21 -16.26 -3.41
CA VAL A 48 -1.56 -16.71 -3.77
C VAL A 48 -1.93 -16.23 -5.17
N GLY A 49 -1.71 -14.96 -5.50
CA GLY A 49 -2.05 -14.38 -6.81
C GLY A 49 -1.31 -15.01 -7.98
N TYR A 50 -0.08 -15.46 -7.77
CA TYR A 50 0.70 -16.20 -8.77
C TYR A 50 0.11 -17.57 -9.06
N TYR A 51 -0.23 -18.34 -8.03
CA TYR A 51 -0.75 -19.71 -8.18
C TYR A 51 -2.27 -19.81 -8.33
N PHE A 52 -3.02 -18.73 -8.07
CA PHE A 52 -4.48 -18.74 -7.97
C PHE A 52 -5.16 -19.29 -9.23
N THR A 53 -4.73 -18.84 -10.39
CA THR A 53 -5.31 -19.26 -11.67
C THR A 53 -5.04 -20.72 -11.97
N TYR A 54 -3.86 -21.22 -11.58
CA TYR A 54 -3.54 -22.64 -11.69
C TYR A 54 -4.40 -23.51 -10.75
N TRP A 55 -4.65 -23.05 -9.52
CA TRP A 55 -5.43 -23.81 -8.53
C TRP A 55 -6.94 -23.80 -8.77
N THR A 56 -7.48 -22.71 -9.30
CA THR A 56 -8.94 -22.49 -9.33
C THR A 56 -9.52 -22.34 -10.73
N GLY A 57 -8.69 -22.12 -11.75
CA GLY A 57 -9.14 -21.74 -13.10
C GLY A 57 -9.70 -20.32 -13.20
N LEU A 58 -9.76 -19.56 -12.09
CA LEU A 58 -10.23 -18.18 -12.07
C LEU A 58 -9.07 -17.18 -12.27
N LEU A 59 -9.39 -16.00 -12.80
CA LEU A 59 -8.40 -14.93 -12.95
C LEU A 59 -7.92 -14.43 -11.58
N ASN A 60 -6.66 -14.03 -11.47
CA ASN A 60 -6.09 -13.53 -10.22
C ASN A 60 -6.65 -12.16 -9.74
N TYR A 61 -7.52 -11.51 -10.52
CA TYR A 61 -8.17 -10.25 -10.14
C TYR A 61 -8.94 -10.34 -8.82
N TYR A 62 -9.54 -11.49 -8.50
CA TYR A 62 -10.23 -11.69 -7.21
C TYR A 62 -9.27 -11.50 -6.03
N VAL A 63 -8.09 -12.10 -6.11
CA VAL A 63 -7.05 -12.02 -5.06
C VAL A 63 -6.61 -10.57 -4.89
N TYR A 64 -6.29 -9.90 -5.99
CA TYR A 64 -5.78 -8.53 -5.96
C TYR A 64 -6.87 -7.50 -5.58
N ASN A 65 -8.14 -7.71 -5.94
CA ASN A 65 -9.26 -6.87 -5.51
C ASN A 65 -9.53 -7.03 -4.00
N CYS A 66 -9.47 -8.25 -3.45
CA CYS A 66 -9.56 -8.49 -2.01
C CYS A 66 -8.37 -7.89 -1.26
N TYR A 67 -7.15 -8.06 -1.79
CA TYR A 67 -5.95 -7.43 -1.25
C TYR A 67 -6.06 -5.92 -1.22
N MET A 68 -6.57 -5.31 -2.30
CA MET A 68 -6.81 -3.87 -2.37
C MET A 68 -7.69 -3.41 -1.21
N LEU A 69 -8.86 -4.03 -1.02
CA LEU A 69 -9.80 -3.70 0.05
C LEU A 69 -9.12 -3.74 1.42
N ILE A 70 -8.46 -4.85 1.73
CA ILE A 70 -7.83 -5.08 3.03
C ILE A 70 -6.68 -4.09 3.26
N SER A 71 -5.82 -3.90 2.25
CA SER A 71 -4.62 -3.07 2.36
C SER A 71 -4.94 -1.60 2.53
N PHE A 72 -5.82 -1.04 1.69
CA PHE A 72 -6.21 0.37 1.82
C PHE A 72 -6.96 0.63 3.12
N SER A 73 -7.87 -0.25 3.54
CA SER A 73 -8.52 -0.13 4.85
C SER A 73 -7.49 -0.13 5.98
N ALA A 74 -6.48 -1.02 5.92
CA ALA A 74 -5.41 -1.06 6.92
C ALA A 74 -4.54 0.21 6.89
N TYR A 75 -4.19 0.74 5.72
CA TYR A 75 -3.44 1.99 5.60
C TYR A 75 -4.20 3.18 6.17
N ILE A 76 -5.50 3.29 5.90
CA ILE A 76 -6.36 4.35 6.45
C ILE A 76 -6.43 4.24 7.97
N LEU A 77 -6.63 3.04 8.51
CA LEU A 77 -6.66 2.81 9.96
C LEU A 77 -5.31 3.10 10.63
N LEU A 78 -4.21 2.72 9.98
CA LEU A 78 -2.86 3.05 10.43
C LEU A 78 -2.67 4.57 10.48
N LEU A 79 -2.95 5.29 9.39
CA LEU A 79 -2.85 6.76 9.32
C LEU A 79 -3.74 7.42 10.38
N ARG A 80 -4.99 6.98 10.54
CA ARG A 80 -5.89 7.45 11.60
C ARG A 80 -5.27 7.32 12.99
N SER A 81 -4.57 6.21 13.25
CA SER A 81 -3.93 5.96 14.55
C SER A 81 -2.69 6.82 14.82
N LEU A 82 -2.11 7.41 13.77
CA LEU A 82 -0.91 8.25 13.80
C LEU A 82 -1.22 9.74 13.83
N LEU A 83 -2.40 10.15 13.35
CA LEU A 83 -2.87 11.53 13.44
C LEU A 83 -2.97 11.99 14.91
N LEU A 84 -2.61 13.22 15.17
CA LEU A 84 -2.62 13.87 16.48
C LEU A 84 -3.96 14.58 16.71
N LYS A 85 -4.46 15.36 15.74
CA LYS A 85 -5.69 16.14 15.90
C LYS A 85 -6.93 15.26 15.79
N GLN A 86 -7.88 15.45 16.72
CA GLN A 86 -9.12 14.67 16.75
C GLN A 86 -9.96 14.86 15.48
N ASN A 87 -10.02 16.07 14.93
CA ASN A 87 -10.76 16.36 13.69
C ASN A 87 -10.21 15.54 12.51
N ASN A 88 -8.89 15.42 12.41
CA ASN A 88 -8.25 14.63 11.35
C ASN A 88 -8.51 13.13 11.55
N LYS A 89 -8.59 12.64 12.80
CA LYS A 89 -9.00 11.25 13.09
C LYS A 89 -10.44 10.95 12.70
N ILE A 90 -11.34 11.91 12.86
CA ILE A 90 -12.75 11.81 12.44
C ILE A 90 -12.81 11.81 10.91
N SER A 91 -12.10 12.73 10.25
CA SER A 91 -11.99 12.77 8.79
C SER A 91 -11.46 11.43 8.22
N ALA A 92 -10.44 10.84 8.84
CA ALA A 92 -9.93 9.53 8.43
C ALA A 92 -10.97 8.40 8.57
N LEU A 93 -11.83 8.45 9.58
CA LEU A 93 -12.93 7.49 9.73
C LEU A 93 -13.99 7.68 8.63
N LEU A 94 -14.35 8.93 8.33
CA LEU A 94 -15.27 9.24 7.24
C LEU A 94 -14.72 8.78 5.89
N PHE A 95 -13.43 8.99 5.63
CA PHE A 95 -12.78 8.51 4.42
C PHE A 95 -12.69 6.98 4.35
N LEU A 96 -12.55 6.28 5.48
CA LEU A 96 -12.64 4.81 5.51
C LEU A 96 -14.02 4.34 5.06
N ILE A 97 -15.09 4.95 5.60
CA ILE A 97 -16.46 4.62 5.23
C ILE A 97 -16.68 4.90 3.73
N LEU A 98 -16.22 6.06 3.25
CA LEU A 98 -16.29 6.43 1.84
C LEU A 98 -15.58 5.41 0.93
N TYR A 99 -14.36 4.99 1.30
CA TYR A 99 -13.59 4.02 0.54
C TYR A 99 -14.28 2.65 0.48
N VAL A 100 -14.73 2.13 1.63
CA VAL A 100 -15.44 0.85 1.71
C VAL A 100 -16.74 0.90 0.91
N PHE A 101 -17.49 2.00 1.02
CA PHE A 101 -18.69 2.22 0.24
C PHE A 101 -18.40 2.25 -1.27
N SER A 102 -17.34 2.95 -1.71
CA SER A 102 -16.89 2.97 -3.10
C SER A 102 -16.53 1.57 -3.63
N PHE A 103 -15.95 0.70 -2.80
CA PHE A 103 -15.66 -0.68 -3.16
C PHE A 103 -16.94 -1.49 -3.44
N PHE A 104 -17.93 -1.42 -2.55
CA PHE A 104 -19.20 -2.13 -2.73
C PHE A 104 -20.04 -1.57 -3.87
N LEU A 105 -20.01 -0.25 -4.11
CA LEU A 105 -20.64 0.34 -5.29
C LEU A 105 -20.08 -0.25 -6.59
N ASN A 106 -18.77 -0.51 -6.65
CA ASN A 106 -18.15 -1.10 -7.83
C ASN A 106 -18.71 -2.50 -8.12
N ILE A 107 -18.92 -3.32 -7.08
CA ILE A 107 -19.54 -4.65 -7.20
C ILE A 107 -20.98 -4.56 -7.71
N ILE A 108 -21.76 -3.60 -7.20
CA ILE A 108 -23.20 -3.48 -7.53
C ILE A 108 -23.41 -2.97 -8.96
N TYR A 109 -22.66 -1.93 -9.35
CA TYR A 109 -22.87 -1.23 -10.63
C TYR A 109 -22.15 -1.88 -11.81
N PHE A 110 -21.03 -2.58 -11.59
CA PHE A 110 -20.23 -3.22 -12.66
C PHE A 110 -20.32 -4.75 -12.63
N LYS A 111 -21.50 -5.30 -12.29
CA LYS A 111 -21.78 -6.74 -12.14
C LYS A 111 -21.26 -7.64 -13.27
N GLU A 112 -21.11 -7.13 -14.49
CA GLU A 112 -20.63 -7.89 -15.66
C GLU A 112 -19.10 -8.01 -15.74
N ASP A 113 -18.34 -7.26 -14.92
CA ASP A 113 -16.90 -7.04 -15.07
C ASP A 113 -16.06 -7.47 -13.85
N ILE A 114 -16.55 -8.46 -13.07
CA ILE A 114 -15.85 -9.00 -11.89
C ILE A 114 -14.47 -9.59 -12.25
N ASN A 115 -14.29 -9.96 -13.53
CA ASN A 115 -13.03 -10.40 -14.13
C ASN A 115 -12.07 -9.24 -14.45
N LYS A 116 -12.27 -8.05 -13.87
CA LYS A 116 -11.39 -6.89 -14.03
C LYS A 116 -11.00 -6.29 -12.69
N SER A 117 -9.92 -5.53 -12.71
CA SER A 117 -9.46 -4.76 -11.55
C SER A 117 -10.42 -3.61 -11.24
N PHE A 118 -10.71 -3.38 -9.96
CA PHE A 118 -11.60 -2.31 -9.49
C PHE A 118 -10.92 -0.93 -9.49
N ILE A 119 -10.56 -0.44 -10.70
CA ILE A 119 -9.74 0.76 -10.90
C ILE A 119 -10.34 2.02 -10.24
N TYR A 120 -11.67 2.19 -10.26
CA TYR A 120 -12.30 3.37 -9.61
C TYR A 120 -12.18 3.33 -8.08
N SER A 121 -12.42 2.16 -7.48
CA SER A 121 -12.22 1.98 -6.04
C SER A 121 -10.75 2.11 -5.66
N PHE A 122 -9.84 1.61 -6.51
CA PHE A 122 -8.40 1.83 -6.37
C PHE A 122 -8.08 3.32 -6.36
N ALA A 123 -8.59 4.10 -7.32
CA ALA A 123 -8.38 5.55 -7.40
C ALA A 123 -8.86 6.27 -6.13
N VAL A 124 -10.05 5.95 -5.63
CA VAL A 124 -10.58 6.51 -4.38
C VAL A 124 -9.66 6.15 -3.21
N GLY A 125 -9.21 4.89 -3.11
CA GLY A 125 -8.27 4.44 -2.08
C GLY A 125 -6.95 5.21 -2.10
N VAL A 126 -6.35 5.40 -3.28
CA VAL A 126 -5.11 6.16 -3.46
C VAL A 126 -5.30 7.62 -3.05
N LEU A 127 -6.36 8.28 -3.51
CA LEU A 127 -6.64 9.68 -3.16
C LEU A 127 -6.84 9.87 -1.65
N VAL A 128 -7.60 8.98 -1.02
CA VAL A 128 -7.81 9.00 0.43
C VAL A 128 -6.50 8.82 1.19
N VAL A 129 -5.71 7.80 0.85
CA VAL A 129 -4.41 7.54 1.50
C VAL A 129 -3.46 8.71 1.27
N MET A 130 -3.44 9.30 0.08
CA MET A 130 -2.63 10.47 -0.23
C MET A 130 -3.01 11.66 0.64
N ILE A 131 -4.30 12.01 0.71
CA ILE A 131 -4.79 13.12 1.53
C ILE A 131 -4.44 12.90 3.02
N LEU A 132 -4.70 11.71 3.55
CA LEU A 132 -4.41 11.38 4.94
C LEU A 132 -2.90 11.38 5.25
N SER A 133 -2.08 10.95 4.29
CA SER A 133 -0.63 11.00 4.42
C SER A 133 -0.13 12.45 4.43
N CYS A 134 -0.68 13.32 3.57
CA CYS A 134 -0.38 14.76 3.59
C CYS A 134 -0.77 15.38 4.94
N LEU A 135 -1.96 15.07 5.47
CA LEU A 135 -2.38 15.55 6.79
C LEU A 135 -1.43 15.10 7.90
N TYR A 136 -1.02 13.83 7.87
CA TYR A 136 -0.03 13.29 8.81
C TYR A 136 1.32 14.03 8.73
N LEU A 137 1.84 14.25 7.52
CA LEU A 137 3.10 14.98 7.32
C LEU A 137 3.00 16.44 7.80
N VAL A 138 1.90 17.12 7.50
CA VAL A 138 1.63 18.49 7.96
C VAL A 138 1.57 18.56 9.49
N GLU A 139 0.94 17.59 10.15
CA GLU A 139 0.91 17.55 11.62
C GLU A 139 2.29 17.30 12.24
N ILE A 140 3.10 16.43 11.63
CA ILE A 140 4.46 16.18 12.09
C ILE A 140 5.33 17.42 11.94
N PHE A 141 5.29 18.09 10.80
CA PHE A 141 6.09 19.28 10.55
C PHE A 141 5.70 20.46 11.45
N ASN A 142 4.44 20.55 11.85
CA ASN A 142 3.96 21.55 12.80
C ASN A 142 4.13 21.14 14.28
N SER A 143 4.82 20.03 14.56
CA SER A 143 5.06 19.54 15.92
C SER A 143 6.54 19.53 16.26
N ASP A 144 6.86 19.49 17.56
CA ASP A 144 8.24 19.35 18.05
C ASP A 144 8.94 18.05 17.57
N LYS A 145 8.18 17.12 16.96
CA LYS A 145 8.70 15.87 16.38
C LYS A 145 9.45 16.09 15.06
N ILE A 146 9.43 17.31 14.48
CA ILE A 146 10.11 17.63 13.21
C ILE A 146 11.62 17.35 13.24
N LEU A 147 12.29 17.48 14.38
CA LEU A 147 13.75 17.26 14.44
C LEU A 147 14.16 15.79 14.22
N ASN A 148 13.24 14.83 14.45
CA ASN A 148 13.55 13.40 14.47
C ASN A 148 12.57 12.55 13.64
N PHE A 149 11.78 13.13 12.72
CA PHE A 149 10.79 12.37 11.95
C PHE A 149 11.42 11.22 11.14
N LYS A 150 12.66 11.42 10.65
CA LYS A 150 13.43 10.40 9.91
C LYS A 150 13.75 9.15 10.74
N LYS A 151 13.71 9.25 12.08
CA LYS A 151 13.91 8.13 13.00
C LYS A 151 12.64 7.32 13.28
N SER A 152 11.49 7.76 12.73
CA SER A 152 10.23 7.05 12.84
C SER A 152 10.05 6.05 11.70
N VAL A 153 9.72 4.79 12.02
CA VAL A 153 9.37 3.79 10.98
C VAL A 153 8.15 4.22 10.17
N PHE A 154 7.19 4.86 10.83
CA PHE A 154 5.93 5.26 10.22
C PHE A 154 6.14 6.26 9.08
N PHE A 155 7.10 7.18 9.23
CA PHE A 155 7.44 8.13 8.17
C PHE A 155 7.90 7.40 6.89
N TRP A 156 8.89 6.52 7.02
CA TRP A 156 9.41 5.75 5.88
C TRP A 156 8.38 4.81 5.28
N TYR A 157 7.52 4.23 6.11
CA TYR A 157 6.44 3.35 5.64
C TYR A 157 5.39 4.13 4.84
N ILE A 158 4.94 5.27 5.34
CA ILE A 158 3.99 6.13 4.62
C ILE A 158 4.60 6.65 3.32
N LEU A 159 5.88 7.06 3.35
CA LEU A 159 6.60 7.46 2.15
C LEU A 159 6.64 6.33 1.10
N GLY A 160 6.96 5.09 1.51
CA GLY A 160 6.96 3.93 0.62
C GLY A 160 5.59 3.66 -0.01
N ILE A 161 4.50 3.77 0.77
CA ILE A 161 3.13 3.62 0.25
C ILE A 161 2.83 4.69 -0.81
N LEU A 162 3.18 5.95 -0.54
CA LEU A 162 2.95 7.07 -1.47
C LEU A 162 3.74 6.88 -2.77
N LEU A 163 5.01 6.49 -2.67
CA LEU A 163 5.89 6.26 -3.83
C LEU A 163 5.36 5.16 -4.75
N PHE A 164 4.65 4.15 -4.22
CA PHE A 164 3.97 3.16 -5.05
C PHE A 164 2.68 3.73 -5.65
N HIS A 165 1.75 4.13 -4.79
CA HIS A 165 0.35 4.30 -5.18
C HIS A 165 0.11 5.57 -5.98
N VAL A 166 0.81 6.66 -5.67
CA VAL A 166 0.61 7.96 -6.34
C VAL A 166 1.05 7.90 -7.81
N PRO A 167 2.22 7.34 -8.18
CA PRO A 167 2.59 7.16 -9.59
C PRO A 167 1.85 6.01 -10.28
N PHE A 168 1.48 4.94 -9.54
CA PHE A 168 0.79 3.80 -10.15
C PHE A 168 -0.64 4.15 -10.60
N LEU A 169 -1.33 5.04 -9.89
CA LEU A 169 -2.68 5.47 -10.25
C LEU A 169 -2.77 6.09 -11.67
N PRO A 170 -2.03 7.17 -12.01
CA PRO A 170 -2.09 7.75 -13.35
C PRO A 170 -1.61 6.77 -14.42
N PHE A 171 -0.66 5.87 -14.10
CA PHE A 171 -0.26 4.80 -15.02
C PHE A 171 -1.43 3.85 -15.34
N MET A 172 -2.15 3.39 -14.32
CA MET A 172 -3.30 2.49 -14.48
C MET A 172 -4.49 3.17 -15.18
N LEU A 173 -4.73 4.46 -14.91
CA LEU A 173 -5.73 5.26 -15.61
C LEU A 173 -5.36 5.48 -17.08
N ALA A 174 -4.08 5.71 -17.38
CA ALA A 174 -3.63 5.92 -18.75
C ALA A 174 -3.86 4.66 -19.61
N ILE A 175 -3.53 3.47 -19.11
CA ILE A 175 -3.83 2.20 -19.79
C ILE A 175 -5.33 2.07 -20.06
N LYS A 176 -6.18 2.38 -19.07
CA LYS A 176 -7.64 2.27 -19.20
C LYS A 176 -8.23 3.27 -20.19
N TRP A 177 -7.87 4.54 -20.10
CA TRP A 177 -8.53 5.64 -20.82
C TRP A 177 -7.98 5.88 -22.22
N PHE A 178 -6.67 5.70 -22.42
CA PHE A 178 -6.07 5.88 -23.74
C PHE A 178 -6.10 4.60 -24.58
N LEU A 179 -6.72 3.53 -24.08
CA LEU A 179 -6.78 2.21 -24.74
C LEU A 179 -5.41 1.74 -25.23
N ILE A 180 -4.34 2.16 -24.55
CA ILE A 180 -2.98 1.76 -24.87
C ILE A 180 -2.95 0.26 -24.62
N LYS A 181 -2.68 -0.50 -25.67
CA LYS A 181 -2.52 -1.95 -25.54
C LYS A 181 -1.47 -2.19 -24.46
N GLN A 182 -1.89 -2.85 -23.39
CA GLN A 182 -1.01 -3.11 -22.26
C GLN A 182 0.18 -3.93 -22.76
N ASP A 183 1.36 -3.32 -22.78
CA ASP A 183 2.61 -4.02 -23.01
C ASP A 183 3.03 -4.64 -21.66
N ASP A 184 2.98 -5.96 -21.59
CA ASP A 184 3.31 -6.71 -20.37
C ASP A 184 4.74 -6.44 -19.88
N SER A 185 5.66 -6.12 -20.79
CA SER A 185 7.03 -5.74 -20.42
C SER A 185 7.07 -4.36 -19.76
N ILE A 186 6.37 -3.36 -20.29
CA ILE A 186 6.30 -2.02 -19.68
C ILE A 186 5.58 -2.08 -18.33
N PHE A 187 4.45 -2.79 -18.27
CA PHE A 187 3.70 -2.99 -17.03
C PHE A 187 4.56 -3.65 -15.94
N SER A 188 5.27 -4.73 -16.30
CA SER A 188 6.15 -5.45 -15.37
C SER A 188 7.31 -4.57 -14.88
N LEU A 189 7.89 -3.75 -15.76
CA LEU A 189 8.98 -2.83 -15.41
C LEU A 189 8.51 -1.75 -14.44
N VAL A 190 7.39 -1.08 -14.73
CA VAL A 190 6.83 -0.04 -13.86
C VAL A 190 6.48 -0.62 -12.49
N LEU A 191 5.79 -1.77 -12.48
CA LEU A 191 5.40 -2.43 -11.24
C LEU A 191 6.62 -2.84 -10.40
N PHE A 192 7.68 -3.36 -11.04
CA PHE A 192 8.92 -3.72 -10.37
C PHE A 192 9.63 -2.50 -9.77
N LEU A 193 9.79 -1.42 -10.54
CA LEU A 193 10.46 -0.20 -10.06
C LEU A 193 9.74 0.42 -8.86
N LEU A 194 8.40 0.50 -8.92
CA LEU A 194 7.61 1.04 -7.82
C LEU A 194 7.73 0.17 -6.56
N ASN A 195 7.66 -1.16 -6.70
CA ASN A 195 7.88 -2.07 -5.57
C ASN A 195 9.31 -1.96 -5.01
N PHE A 196 10.31 -1.86 -5.87
CA PHE A 196 11.70 -1.67 -5.47
C PHE A 196 11.88 -0.40 -4.61
N LEU A 197 11.30 0.73 -5.04
CA LEU A 197 11.33 1.97 -4.28
C LEU A 197 10.63 1.82 -2.92
N THR A 198 9.44 1.23 -2.90
CA THR A 198 8.66 1.03 -1.67
C THR A 198 9.36 0.14 -0.66
N HIS A 199 9.86 -1.02 -1.10
CA HIS A 199 10.57 -1.95 -0.21
C HIS A 199 11.91 -1.37 0.26
N SER A 200 12.58 -0.57 -0.57
CA SER A 200 13.76 0.19 -0.14
C SER A 200 13.42 1.16 1.00
N CYS A 201 12.33 1.92 0.88
CA CYS A 201 11.86 2.78 1.97
C CYS A 201 11.55 1.99 3.25
N PHE A 202 10.87 0.85 3.15
CA PHE A 202 10.57 0.01 4.32
C PHE A 202 11.83 -0.49 5.01
N ILE A 203 12.81 -0.96 4.23
CA ILE A 203 14.09 -1.44 4.75
C ILE A 203 14.84 -0.30 5.46
N ILE A 204 14.95 0.87 4.83
CA ILE A 204 15.57 2.06 5.43
C ILE A 204 14.84 2.41 6.74
N GLY A 205 13.52 2.39 6.74
CA GLY A 205 12.70 2.62 7.92
C GLY A 205 13.01 1.67 9.07
N PHE A 206 13.11 0.37 8.80
CA PHE A 206 13.45 -0.61 9.84
C PHE A 206 14.87 -0.44 10.38
N ILE A 207 15.85 -0.16 9.50
CA ILE A 207 17.27 -0.04 9.88
C ILE A 207 17.51 1.23 10.71
N TRP A 208 17.05 2.39 10.23
CA TRP A 208 17.30 3.69 10.85
C TRP A 208 16.34 4.06 11.97
N SER A 209 15.27 3.29 12.17
CA SER A 209 14.35 3.59 13.25
C SER A 209 14.94 3.35 14.64
N GLU A 210 14.52 4.22 15.55
CA GLU A 210 14.85 4.14 16.96
C GLU A 210 13.56 3.98 17.77
N LYS A 211 13.55 3.00 18.68
CA LYS A 211 12.36 2.64 19.49
C LYS A 211 11.70 3.83 20.18
N LYS A 212 12.48 4.83 20.59
CA LYS A 212 12.01 6.06 21.28
C LYS A 212 11.05 6.91 20.43
N TYR A 213 11.14 6.84 19.11
CA TYR A 213 10.38 7.70 18.19
C TYR A 213 9.21 6.98 17.50
N ASN A 214 8.90 5.76 17.92
CA ASN A 214 7.91 4.87 17.28
C ASN A 214 6.58 4.76 18.06
N TYR A 215 6.17 5.80 18.80
CA TYR A 215 4.95 5.82 19.62
C TYR A 215 3.83 6.70 19.04
#